data_AF-A0A8J6M0R6-F1
#
_entry.id   AF-A0A8J6M0R6-F1
#
_cell.length_a   1.000
_cell.length_b   1.000
_cell.length_c   1.000
_cell.angle_alpha   90.00
_cell.angle_beta   90.00
_cell.angle_gamma   90.00
#
_symmetry.space_group_name_H-M   'P 1'
#
loop_
_entity.id
_entity.type
_entity.pdbx_description
1 polymer ?
#
loop_
_entity_poly.entity_id
_entity_poly.type
_entity_poly.pdbx_seq_one_letter_code
_entity_poly.pdbx_strand_id
1 'polypeptide(L)'
;MKGTIRTYLPEKKYGFIKGDDGKDYFFHEDEFRDKSHVIKLSEQVFVDFEQQATPKGYKAKNCSLIDPLEVLTFVTPDEFITSRSNDVRGWDVMEYGAWILHGTSRDSPDAAKRDVIDSAKRIGANALINLDYYKTKGSEAGTGSGTYYYTIHNFRGRAATIAKRNSKGNYRENELSGLNQRAEKLKKKLVEQTKASKRKRNIVWAVIVILSILSLGTAPGLIIVLLILGFIFGRSTDYDYWLERV
;
A
#
# COMPACT_ATOMS: atom_id res chain seq x y z
N MET A 1 16.36 37.85 -9.56
CA MET A 1 17.24 36.72 -9.17
C MET A 1 16.53 35.44 -9.53
N LYS A 2 17.26 34.38 -9.85
CA LYS A 2 16.69 33.10 -10.22
C LYS A 2 17.08 32.03 -9.21
N GLY A 3 16.24 31.00 -9.14
CA GLY A 3 16.48 29.85 -8.28
C GLY A 3 15.40 28.79 -8.43
N THR A 4 15.50 27.77 -7.61
CA THR A 4 14.60 26.62 -7.60
C THR A 4 13.94 26.47 -6.24
N ILE A 5 12.63 26.23 -6.18
CA ILE A 5 11.95 25.92 -4.91
C ILE A 5 12.49 24.61 -4.36
N ARG A 6 13.16 24.67 -3.21
CA ARG A 6 13.73 23.50 -2.53
C ARG A 6 12.69 22.78 -1.69
N THR A 7 11.87 23.54 -1.00
CA THR A 7 10.79 23.03 -0.14
C THR A 7 9.61 23.98 -0.20
N TYR A 8 8.40 23.43 -0.26
CA TYR A 8 7.16 24.20 -0.12
C TYR A 8 6.19 23.41 0.76
N LEU A 9 5.58 24.10 1.72
CA LEU A 9 4.60 23.54 2.63
C LEU A 9 3.25 24.21 2.37
N PRO A 10 2.37 23.63 1.54
CA PRO A 10 1.09 24.23 1.18
C PRO A 10 0.24 24.58 2.41
N GLU A 11 0.21 23.70 3.41
CA GLU A 11 -0.54 23.89 4.66
C GLU A 11 -0.11 25.15 5.43
N LYS A 12 1.18 25.50 5.35
CA LYS A 12 1.76 26.66 6.05
C LYS A 12 2.02 27.85 5.13
N LYS A 13 1.70 27.73 3.84
CA LYS A 13 1.79 28.80 2.84
C LYS A 13 3.19 29.41 2.68
N TYR A 14 4.24 28.69 3.07
CA TYR A 14 5.63 29.14 2.96
C TYR A 14 6.56 28.06 2.40
N GLY A 15 7.71 28.51 1.91
CA GLY A 15 8.76 27.62 1.45
C GLY A 15 10.13 28.28 1.44
N PHE A 16 11.08 27.57 0.83
CA PHE A 16 12.44 28.04 0.62
C PHE A 16 12.85 27.83 -0.83
N ILE A 17 13.48 28.85 -1.40
CA ILE A 17 14.09 28.83 -2.74
C ILE A 17 15.60 28.72 -2.56
N LYS A 18 16.21 27.79 -3.30
CA LYS A 18 17.65 27.76 -3.50
C LYS A 18 17.99 28.70 -4.64
N GLY A 19 18.57 29.85 -4.34
CA GLY A 19 19.05 30.78 -5.36
C GLY A 19 20.19 30.17 -6.17
N ASP A 20 20.34 30.61 -7.41
CA ASP A 20 21.46 30.20 -8.28
C ASP A 20 22.83 30.66 -7.72
N ASP A 21 22.82 31.62 -6.78
CA ASP A 21 23.97 32.06 -6.00
C ASP A 21 24.33 31.09 -4.84
N GLY A 22 23.57 30.01 -4.69
CA GLY A 22 23.76 29.00 -3.66
C GLY A 22 23.18 29.36 -2.29
N LYS A 23 22.45 30.48 -2.13
CA LYS A 23 21.82 30.86 -0.85
C LYS A 23 20.37 30.37 -0.76
N ASP A 24 19.89 30.24 0.48
CA ASP A 24 18.50 29.85 0.76
C ASP A 24 17.67 31.11 1.05
N TYR A 25 16.55 31.26 0.35
CA TYR A 25 15.63 32.39 0.44
C TYR A 25 14.26 31.93 0.94
N PHE A 26 13.80 32.49 2.05
CA PHE A 26 12.45 32.25 2.55
C PHE A 26 11.41 32.95 1.67
N PHE A 27 10.29 32.31 1.37
CA PHE A 27 9.16 32.97 0.71
C PHE A 27 7.84 32.60 1.38
N HIS A 28 6.88 33.53 1.32
CA HIS A 28 5.46 33.25 1.55
C HIS A 28 4.76 33.19 0.18
N GLU A 29 3.71 32.40 0.03
CA GLU A 29 2.95 32.32 -1.24
C GLU A 29 2.42 33.70 -1.68
N ASP A 30 2.23 34.61 -0.72
CA ASP A 30 1.77 35.96 -1.01
C ASP A 30 2.77 36.84 -1.77
N GLU A 31 4.03 36.46 -1.76
CA GLU A 31 5.08 37.19 -2.49
C GLU A 31 5.02 36.92 -4.00
N PHE A 32 4.20 35.97 -4.47
CA PHE A 32 3.99 35.73 -5.89
C PHE A 32 3.05 36.78 -6.51
N ARG A 33 3.50 37.37 -7.62
CA ARG A 33 2.77 38.43 -8.36
C ARG A 33 1.41 37.98 -8.85
N ASP A 34 1.37 36.78 -9.43
CA ASP A 34 0.16 36.16 -9.92
C ASP A 34 -0.32 35.11 -8.92
N LYS A 35 -1.48 35.37 -8.30
CA LYS A 35 -2.07 34.48 -7.32
C LYS A 35 -2.58 33.17 -7.93
N SER A 36 -2.88 33.16 -9.23
CA SER A 36 -3.25 31.93 -9.95
C SER A 36 -2.07 30.95 -10.09
N HIS A 37 -0.84 31.40 -9.87
CA HIS A 37 0.35 30.54 -9.90
C HIS A 37 0.61 29.84 -8.57
N VAL A 38 -0.04 30.26 -7.47
CA VAL A 38 0.15 29.64 -6.15
C VAL A 38 -0.23 28.15 -6.17
N ILE A 39 -1.28 27.78 -6.90
CA ILE A 39 -1.71 26.38 -7.08
C ILE A 39 -0.69 25.49 -7.81
N LYS A 40 0.29 26.10 -8.49
CA LYS A 40 1.37 25.42 -9.22
C LYS A 40 2.66 25.33 -8.41
N LEU A 41 2.72 25.93 -7.21
CA LEU A 41 3.91 25.87 -6.37
C LEU A 41 4.15 24.44 -5.90
N SER A 42 5.35 23.96 -6.18
CA SER A 42 5.82 22.64 -5.77
C SER A 42 7.34 22.66 -5.68
N GLU A 43 7.94 21.55 -5.22
CA GLU A 43 9.39 21.42 -5.20
C GLU A 43 9.93 21.31 -6.63
N GLN A 44 11.18 21.76 -6.83
CA GLN A 44 11.90 21.77 -8.11
C GLN A 44 11.39 22.76 -9.17
N VAL A 45 10.40 23.59 -8.86
CA VAL A 45 9.92 24.67 -9.74
C VAL A 45 10.97 25.79 -9.86
N PHE A 46 11.24 26.26 -11.09
CA PHE A 46 12.07 27.44 -11.33
C PHE A 46 11.30 28.75 -11.17
N VAL A 47 11.88 29.68 -10.42
CA VAL A 47 11.26 30.97 -10.08
C VAL A 47 12.23 32.14 -10.27
N ASP A 48 11.67 33.27 -10.68
CA ASP A 48 12.34 34.57 -10.60
C ASP A 48 11.79 35.34 -9.39
N PHE A 49 12.66 36.02 -8.66
CA PHE A 49 12.32 36.75 -7.45
C PHE A 49 13.31 37.88 -7.17
N GLU A 50 12.92 38.82 -6.32
CA GLU A 50 13.78 39.86 -5.77
C GLU A 50 14.27 39.47 -4.38
N GLN A 51 15.55 39.69 -4.08
CA GLN A 51 16.07 39.43 -2.75
C GLN A 51 15.79 40.59 -1.78
N GLN A 52 15.47 40.25 -0.54
CA GLN A 52 15.35 41.19 0.57
C GLN A 52 16.07 40.63 1.80
N ALA A 53 16.99 41.41 2.38
CA ALA A 53 17.61 41.04 3.65
C ALA A 53 16.61 41.22 4.81
N THR A 54 16.58 40.26 5.73
CA THR A 54 15.77 40.29 6.96
C THR A 54 16.62 39.85 8.15
N PRO A 55 16.21 40.15 9.41
CA PRO A 55 16.93 39.68 10.60
C PRO A 55 17.08 38.15 10.67
N LYS A 56 16.22 37.39 9.96
CA LYS A 56 16.22 35.93 9.94
C LYS A 56 16.92 35.33 8.71
N GLY A 57 17.61 36.15 7.91
CA GLY A 57 18.25 35.75 6.66
C GLY A 57 17.61 36.41 5.45
N TYR A 58 17.71 35.78 4.28
CA TYR A 58 17.17 36.34 3.04
C TYR A 58 15.72 35.91 2.81
N LYS A 59 14.92 36.86 2.34
CA LYS A 59 13.54 36.67 1.91
C LYS A 59 13.43 36.94 0.40
N ALA A 60 12.67 36.11 -0.30
CA ALA A 60 12.29 36.35 -1.69
C ALA A 60 10.99 37.16 -1.72
N LYS A 61 10.96 38.18 -2.59
CA LYS A 61 9.81 39.05 -2.86
C LYS A 61 9.51 39.09 -4.35
N ASN A 62 8.29 39.53 -4.68
CA ASN A 62 7.90 39.81 -6.06
C ASN A 62 8.12 38.61 -7.00
N CYS A 63 7.82 37.40 -6.51
CA CYS A 63 8.13 36.12 -7.13
C CYS A 63 7.25 35.86 -8.37
N SER A 64 7.79 35.14 -9.35
CA SER A 64 7.08 34.67 -10.54
C SER A 64 7.63 33.32 -11.01
N LEU A 65 6.75 32.46 -11.52
CA LEU A 65 7.15 31.21 -12.17
C LEU A 65 7.81 31.52 -13.52
N ILE A 66 8.97 30.91 -13.78
CA ILE A 66 9.69 31.10 -15.06
C ILE A 66 9.07 30.23 -16.17
N ASP A 67 8.52 29.06 -15.83
CA ASP A 67 7.79 28.20 -16.77
C ASP A 67 6.41 27.79 -16.19
N PRO A 68 5.35 28.59 -16.42
CA PRO A 68 4.02 28.30 -15.93
C PRO A 68 3.32 27.12 -16.63
N LEU A 69 3.90 26.59 -17.72
CA LEU A 69 3.32 25.51 -18.53
C LEU A 69 3.69 24.12 -18.04
N GLU A 70 4.48 24.00 -16.97
CA GLU A 70 4.79 22.72 -16.36
C GLU A 70 3.49 21.99 -15.96
N VAL A 71 3.28 20.82 -16.57
CA VAL A 71 2.23 19.87 -16.20
C VAL A 71 2.40 19.56 -14.72
N LEU A 72 1.31 19.64 -13.95
CA LEU A 72 1.30 19.21 -12.55
C LEU A 72 1.74 17.74 -12.50
N THR A 73 2.99 17.54 -12.14
CA THR A 73 3.64 16.24 -12.06
C THR A 73 3.89 15.90 -10.59
N PHE A 74 4.05 14.61 -10.36
CA PHE A 74 4.14 14.03 -9.04
C PHE A 74 5.29 13.04 -8.96
N VAL A 75 5.87 12.94 -7.77
CA VAL A 75 6.77 11.86 -7.39
C VAL A 75 6.06 10.92 -6.42
N THR A 76 6.36 9.64 -6.50
CA THR A 76 5.97 8.62 -5.52
C THR A 76 7.16 8.30 -4.62
N PRO A 77 6.95 7.74 -3.43
CA PRO A 77 8.07 7.36 -2.57
C PRO A 77 8.90 6.23 -3.19
N ASP A 78 10.22 6.28 -3.00
CA ASP A 78 11.15 5.24 -3.47
C ASP A 78 10.97 3.93 -2.68
N GLU A 79 10.61 4.06 -1.40
CA GLU A 79 10.31 2.94 -0.51
C GLU A 79 8.82 2.89 -0.14
N PHE A 80 8.33 1.70 0.16
CA PHE A 80 6.94 1.53 0.58
C PHE A 80 6.70 2.16 1.96
N ILE A 81 5.74 3.08 2.06
CA ILE A 81 5.49 3.80 3.31
C ILE A 81 4.37 3.14 4.12
N THR A 82 4.56 3.06 5.44
CA THR A 82 3.52 2.63 6.38
C THR A 82 3.23 3.72 7.40
N SER A 83 1.97 4.03 7.66
CA SER A 83 1.51 4.96 8.69
C SER A 83 0.48 4.31 9.60
N ARG A 84 0.52 4.65 10.89
CA ARG A 84 -0.54 4.29 11.86
C ARG A 84 -1.73 5.24 11.78
N SER A 85 -1.54 6.41 11.17
CA SER A 85 -2.57 7.41 10.96
C SER A 85 -3.22 7.24 9.59
N ASN A 86 -4.28 8.01 9.33
CA ASN A 86 -4.96 8.04 8.04
C ASN A 86 -4.20 8.87 6.98
N ASP A 87 -3.15 9.58 7.39
CA ASP A 87 -2.28 10.43 6.58
C ASP A 87 -0.81 9.98 6.69
N VAL A 88 0.02 10.51 5.78
CA VAL A 88 1.46 10.27 5.75
C VAL A 88 2.17 11.61 5.68
N ARG A 89 2.97 11.94 6.70
CA ARG A 89 3.65 13.23 6.78
C ARG A 89 4.52 13.50 5.55
N GLY A 90 4.28 14.62 4.89
CA GLY A 90 5.04 15.07 3.71
C GLY A 90 4.58 14.44 2.38
N TRP A 91 3.47 13.69 2.40
CA TRP A 91 2.90 13.04 1.22
C TRP A 91 1.39 13.31 1.14
N ASP A 92 0.92 13.59 -0.06
CA ASP A 92 -0.50 13.74 -0.35
C ASP A 92 -1.11 12.36 -0.64
N VAL A 93 -2.27 12.07 -0.06
CA VAL A 93 -3.02 10.84 -0.38
C VAL A 93 -3.83 11.07 -1.65
N MET A 94 -3.39 10.46 -2.75
CA MET A 94 -4.01 10.57 -4.07
C MET A 94 -5.27 9.73 -4.18
N GLU A 95 -5.25 8.53 -3.60
CA GLU A 95 -6.41 7.64 -3.57
C GLU A 95 -6.43 6.83 -2.27
N TYR A 96 -7.52 6.97 -1.51
CA TYR A 96 -7.83 6.08 -0.41
C TYR A 96 -8.37 4.75 -0.94
N GLY A 97 -7.71 3.64 -0.64
CA GLY A 97 -8.21 2.32 -0.98
C GLY A 97 -9.49 1.97 -0.22
N ALA A 98 -10.40 1.25 -0.84
CA ALA A 98 -11.59 0.65 -0.23
C ALA A 98 -11.29 -0.74 0.33
N TRP A 99 -10.02 -1.02 0.63
CA TRP A 99 -9.53 -2.36 0.96
C TRP A 99 -8.62 -2.35 2.19
N ILE A 100 -8.91 -3.25 3.13
CA ILE A 100 -8.03 -3.63 4.22
C ILE A 100 -7.24 -4.86 3.79
N LEU A 101 -5.93 -4.73 3.90
CA LEU A 101 -4.96 -5.78 3.63
C LEU A 101 -4.55 -6.42 4.94
N HIS A 102 -4.51 -7.74 4.98
CA HIS A 102 -4.04 -8.51 6.13
C HIS A 102 -2.75 -9.25 5.78
N GLY A 103 -1.78 -9.23 6.69
CA GLY A 103 -0.58 -10.05 6.59
C GLY A 103 -0.37 -10.85 7.87
N THR A 104 0.01 -12.11 7.73
CA THR A 104 0.10 -13.03 8.87
C THR A 104 1.39 -13.83 8.85
N SER A 105 1.95 -14.10 10.03
CA SER A 105 3.10 -15.01 10.16
C SER A 105 3.16 -15.65 11.54
N ARG A 106 3.56 -16.91 11.59
CA ARG A 106 3.89 -17.64 12.82
C ARG A 106 5.34 -17.40 13.28
N ASP A 107 6.20 -16.89 12.40
CA ASP A 107 7.64 -16.83 12.64
C ASP A 107 8.05 -15.55 13.37
N SER A 108 7.58 -14.40 12.90
CA SER A 108 7.92 -13.11 13.50
C SER A 108 6.96 -11.97 13.11
N PRO A 109 6.93 -10.87 13.90
CA PRO A 109 6.22 -9.65 13.51
C PRO A 109 6.70 -9.10 12.16
N ASP A 110 8.02 -9.13 11.90
CA ASP A 110 8.59 -8.56 10.67
C ASP A 110 8.21 -9.38 9.43
N ALA A 111 8.09 -10.71 9.56
CA ALA A 111 7.58 -11.55 8.50
C ALA A 111 6.12 -11.21 8.18
N ALA A 112 5.26 -11.04 9.19
CA ALA A 112 3.87 -10.62 9.00
C ALA A 112 3.76 -9.21 8.39
N LYS A 113 4.65 -8.29 8.78
CA LYS A 113 4.69 -6.93 8.20
C LYS A 113 5.12 -6.95 6.74
N ARG A 114 6.09 -7.79 6.37
CA ARG A 114 6.49 -7.97 4.96
C ARG A 114 5.35 -8.56 4.14
N ASP A 115 4.64 -9.55 4.66
CA ASP A 115 3.50 -10.18 4.00
C ASP A 115 2.38 -9.19 3.63
N VAL A 116 2.01 -8.28 4.56
CA VAL A 116 1.00 -7.24 4.27
C VAL A 116 1.49 -6.21 3.25
N ILE A 117 2.79 -5.85 3.28
CA ILE A 117 3.38 -4.91 2.32
C ILE A 117 3.43 -5.53 0.92
N ASP A 118 3.84 -6.79 0.80
CA ASP A 118 3.90 -7.50 -0.48
C ASP A 118 2.49 -7.65 -1.07
N SER A 119 1.51 -7.92 -0.22
CA SER A 119 0.09 -7.94 -0.59
C SER A 119 -0.39 -6.57 -1.09
N ALA A 120 -0.01 -5.48 -0.42
CA ALA A 120 -0.34 -4.11 -0.85
C ALA A 120 0.28 -3.77 -2.21
N LYS A 121 1.54 -4.16 -2.42
CA LYS A 121 2.23 -3.96 -3.72
C LYS A 121 1.55 -4.71 -4.86
N ARG A 122 0.97 -5.90 -4.61
CA ARG A 122 0.25 -6.69 -5.63
C ARG A 122 -0.98 -5.98 -6.19
N ILE A 123 -1.63 -5.10 -5.42
CA ILE A 123 -2.76 -4.28 -5.90
C ILE A 123 -2.29 -2.92 -6.47
N GLY A 124 -0.99 -2.65 -6.44
CA GLY A 124 -0.39 -1.40 -6.91
C GLY A 124 -0.54 -0.25 -5.93
N ALA A 125 -0.64 -0.53 -4.63
CA ALA A 125 -0.50 0.49 -3.59
C ALA A 125 1.00 0.79 -3.37
N ASN A 126 1.30 2.02 -2.95
CA ASN A 126 2.65 2.42 -2.52
C ASN A 126 2.71 2.82 -1.04
N ALA A 127 1.55 2.79 -0.35
CA ALA A 127 1.49 2.98 1.08
C ALA A 127 0.38 2.15 1.76
N LEU A 128 0.57 1.93 3.06
CA LEU A 128 -0.44 1.44 4.00
C LEU A 128 -0.70 2.52 5.05
N ILE A 129 -1.95 2.91 5.22
CA ILE A 129 -2.41 3.84 6.26
C ILE A 129 -3.30 3.09 7.26
N ASN A 130 -3.48 3.64 8.46
CA ASN A 130 -4.18 2.96 9.57
C ASN A 130 -3.62 1.55 9.83
N LEU A 131 -2.28 1.40 9.81
CA LEU A 131 -1.62 0.12 10.03
C LEU A 131 -1.69 -0.28 11.51
N ASP A 132 -2.38 -1.39 11.76
CA ASP A 132 -2.54 -2.00 13.08
C ASP A 132 -1.75 -3.31 13.19
N TYR A 133 -1.23 -3.57 14.39
CA TYR A 133 -0.59 -4.83 14.76
C TYR A 133 -1.38 -5.54 15.87
N TYR A 134 -1.62 -6.83 15.73
CA TYR A 134 -2.25 -7.64 16.76
C TYR A 134 -1.79 -9.10 16.73
N LYS A 135 -2.05 -9.82 17.82
CA LYS A 135 -1.68 -11.23 18.00
C LYS A 135 -2.92 -12.10 18.10
N THR A 136 -2.89 -13.26 17.44
CA THR A 136 -3.88 -14.33 17.62
C THR A 136 -3.17 -15.60 18.08
N LYS A 137 -3.93 -16.61 18.54
CA LYS A 137 -3.38 -17.91 18.94
C LYS A 137 -3.70 -18.94 17.86
N GLY A 138 -2.68 -19.65 17.41
CA GLY A 138 -2.81 -20.86 16.59
C GLY A 138 -2.68 -22.11 17.46
N SER A 139 -3.21 -23.23 16.97
CA SER A 139 -3.01 -24.52 17.61
C SER A 139 -2.79 -25.62 16.58
N GLU A 140 -1.91 -26.56 16.90
CA GLU A 140 -1.63 -27.75 16.08
C GLU A 140 -1.51 -29.00 16.97
N ALA A 141 -1.76 -30.17 16.41
CA ALA A 141 -1.54 -31.42 17.12
C ALA A 141 -0.04 -31.60 17.36
N GLY A 142 0.37 -31.73 18.62
CA GLY A 142 1.77 -32.00 18.96
C GLY A 142 2.19 -33.41 18.57
N THR A 143 3.47 -33.73 18.73
CA THR A 143 4.04 -35.08 18.52
C THR A 143 3.56 -36.14 19.53
N GLY A 144 2.57 -35.82 20.38
CA GLY A 144 1.95 -36.69 21.39
C GLY A 144 0.46 -36.36 21.58
N SER A 145 -0.13 -36.69 22.73
CA SER A 145 -1.56 -36.46 23.04
C SER A 145 -1.93 -34.99 23.37
N GLY A 146 -1.01 -34.04 23.15
CA GLY A 146 -1.17 -32.64 23.53
C GLY A 146 -1.33 -31.70 22.33
N THR A 147 -2.12 -30.64 22.52
CA THR A 147 -2.25 -29.54 21.56
C THR A 147 -1.16 -28.51 21.80
N TYR A 148 -0.34 -28.23 20.79
CA TYR A 148 0.64 -27.15 20.84
C TYR A 148 -0.01 -25.83 20.45
N TYR A 149 0.13 -24.81 21.30
CA TYR A 149 -0.36 -23.46 21.05
C TYR A 149 0.79 -22.53 20.68
N TYR A 150 0.62 -21.76 19.61
CA TYR A 150 1.61 -20.79 19.15
C TYR A 150 0.97 -19.42 18.92
N THR A 151 1.79 -18.38 18.94
CA THR A 151 1.36 -17.02 18.63
C THR A 151 1.41 -16.80 17.12
N ILE A 152 0.38 -16.18 16.56
CA ILE A 152 0.34 -15.72 15.19
C ILE A 152 0.40 -14.19 15.23
N HIS A 153 1.35 -13.63 14.50
CA HIS A 153 1.52 -12.20 14.31
C HIS A 153 0.66 -11.76 13.12
N ASN A 154 -0.14 -10.71 13.32
CA ASN A 154 -1.02 -10.18 12.29
C ASN A 154 -0.82 -8.68 12.14
N PHE A 155 -0.82 -8.23 10.90
CA PHE A 155 -0.95 -6.82 10.55
C PHE A 155 -2.19 -6.64 9.70
N ARG A 156 -2.88 -5.52 9.91
CA ARG A 156 -3.90 -5.06 8.98
C ARG A 156 -3.70 -3.59 8.66
N GLY A 157 -3.94 -3.18 7.42
CA GLY A 157 -3.84 -1.78 7.04
C GLY A 157 -4.64 -1.46 5.80
N ARG A 158 -5.03 -0.20 5.66
CA ARG A 158 -5.78 0.28 4.50
C ARG A 158 -4.80 0.64 3.38
N ALA A 159 -5.07 0.14 2.18
CA ALA A 159 -4.29 0.47 1.00
C ALA A 159 -4.40 1.96 0.65
N ALA A 160 -3.32 2.60 0.21
CA ALA A 160 -3.35 3.95 -0.31
C ALA A 160 -2.36 4.15 -1.46
N THR A 161 -2.71 5.06 -2.37
CA THR A 161 -1.74 5.68 -3.28
C THR A 161 -1.40 7.06 -2.73
N ILE A 162 -0.13 7.29 -2.45
CA ILE A 162 0.40 8.60 -2.02
C ILE A 162 1.37 9.15 -3.06
N ALA A 163 1.45 10.46 -3.16
CA ALA A 163 2.40 11.15 -4.02
C ALA A 163 2.69 12.54 -3.48
N LYS A 164 3.67 13.22 -4.07
CA LYS A 164 4.00 14.60 -3.73
C LYS A 164 4.17 15.40 -5.01
N ARG A 165 3.60 16.60 -5.05
CA ARG A 165 3.77 17.52 -6.19
C ARG A 165 5.24 17.87 -6.39
N ASN A 166 5.69 17.77 -7.63
CA ASN A 166 7.05 18.07 -8.02
C ASN A 166 7.11 18.33 -9.52
N SER A 167 7.66 19.47 -9.95
CA SER A 167 7.78 19.86 -11.37
C SER A 167 8.54 18.88 -12.26
N LYS A 168 9.43 18.08 -11.67
CA LYS A 168 10.21 17.05 -12.36
C LYS A 168 9.69 15.64 -12.06
N GLY A 169 8.42 15.54 -11.66
CA GLY A 169 7.78 14.27 -11.37
C GLY A 169 7.59 13.42 -12.62
N ASN A 170 7.59 12.10 -12.44
CA ASN A 170 7.39 11.14 -13.52
C ASN A 170 5.92 10.75 -13.72
N TYR A 171 5.03 11.19 -12.82
CA TYR A 171 3.63 10.78 -12.80
C TYR A 171 2.69 11.96 -12.96
N ARG A 172 1.59 11.74 -13.67
CA ARG A 172 0.43 12.63 -13.67
C ARG A 172 -0.63 12.14 -12.68
N GLU A 173 -1.52 13.03 -12.26
CA GLU A 173 -2.57 12.73 -11.29
C GLU A 173 -3.47 11.55 -11.70
N ASN A 174 -3.84 11.46 -12.98
CA ASN A 174 -4.67 10.37 -13.51
C ASN A 174 -3.98 8.99 -13.42
N GLU A 175 -2.66 8.92 -13.50
CA GLU A 175 -1.88 7.68 -13.39
C GLU A 175 -1.77 7.17 -11.95
N LEU A 176 -1.97 8.06 -10.97
CA LEU A 176 -1.95 7.74 -9.54
C LEU A 176 -3.32 7.26 -9.03
N SER A 177 -4.31 7.19 -9.91
CA SER A 177 -5.64 6.66 -9.63
C SER A 177 -5.81 5.20 -10.07
N GLY A 178 -6.95 4.60 -9.72
CA GLY A 178 -7.33 3.25 -10.13
C GLY A 178 -6.89 2.13 -9.19
N LEU A 179 -6.37 2.45 -8.00
CA LEU A 179 -6.01 1.46 -6.98
C LEU A 179 -7.20 0.55 -6.67
N ASN A 180 -8.38 1.15 -6.48
CA ASN A 180 -9.59 0.40 -6.17
C ASN A 180 -10.03 -0.55 -7.28
N GLN A 181 -9.90 -0.13 -8.54
CA GLN A 181 -10.25 -0.96 -9.69
C GLN A 181 -9.29 -2.15 -9.83
N ARG A 182 -7.98 -1.92 -9.63
CA ARG A 182 -6.96 -2.98 -9.63
C ARG A 182 -7.19 -3.99 -8.52
N ALA A 183 -7.47 -3.51 -7.30
CA ALA A 183 -7.78 -4.35 -6.16
C ALA A 183 -9.07 -5.16 -6.36
N GLU A 184 -10.14 -4.56 -6.87
CA GLU A 184 -11.40 -5.27 -7.20
C GLU A 184 -11.17 -6.36 -8.26
N LYS A 185 -10.43 -6.04 -9.33
CA LYS A 185 -10.07 -7.03 -10.37
C LYS A 185 -9.30 -8.20 -9.78
N LEU A 186 -8.34 -7.94 -8.90
CA LEU A 186 -7.58 -8.99 -8.22
C LEU A 186 -8.48 -9.81 -7.28
N LYS A 187 -9.32 -9.16 -6.47
CA LYS A 187 -10.27 -9.83 -5.56
C LYS A 187 -11.15 -10.81 -6.32
N LYS A 188 -11.73 -10.39 -7.45
CA LYS A 188 -12.54 -11.29 -8.30
C LYS A 188 -11.76 -12.53 -8.75
N LYS A 189 -10.51 -12.35 -9.18
CA LYS A 189 -9.63 -13.47 -9.57
C LYS A 189 -9.36 -14.41 -8.41
N LEU A 190 -9.06 -13.88 -7.22
CA LEU A 190 -8.78 -14.69 -6.03
C LEU A 190 -10.03 -15.45 -5.56
N VAL A 191 -11.21 -14.81 -5.60
CA VAL A 191 -12.48 -15.47 -5.26
C VAL A 191 -12.76 -16.64 -6.20
N GLU A 192 -12.53 -16.49 -7.51
CA GLU A 192 -12.68 -17.60 -8.46
C GLU A 192 -11.66 -18.72 -8.21
N GLN A 193 -10.42 -18.40 -7.84
CA GLN A 193 -9.43 -19.40 -7.43
C GLN A 193 -9.86 -20.13 -6.14
N THR A 194 -10.41 -19.42 -5.15
CA THR A 194 -10.96 -20.01 -3.93
C THR A 194 -12.11 -20.96 -4.25
N LYS A 195 -13.05 -20.55 -5.12
CA LYS A 195 -14.17 -21.41 -5.56
C LYS A 195 -13.67 -22.66 -6.29
N ALA A 196 -12.70 -22.52 -7.19
CA ALA A 196 -12.10 -23.65 -7.91
C ALA A 196 -11.41 -24.63 -6.94
N SER A 197 -10.68 -24.11 -5.95
CA SER A 197 -10.02 -24.91 -4.92
C SER A 197 -11.04 -25.68 -4.05
N LYS A 198 -12.12 -25.02 -3.63
CA LYS A 198 -13.23 -25.66 -2.91
C LYS A 198 -13.94 -26.72 -3.76
N ARG A 199 -14.14 -26.47 -5.05
CA ARG A 199 -14.71 -27.45 -5.98
C ARG A 199 -13.82 -28.68 -6.11
N LYS A 200 -12.51 -28.50 -6.32
CA LYS A 200 -11.54 -29.60 -6.36
C LYS A 200 -11.59 -30.43 -5.09
N ARG A 201 -11.57 -29.79 -3.92
CA ARG A 201 -11.75 -30.46 -2.63
C ARG A 201 -13.02 -31.30 -2.59
N ASN A 202 -14.16 -30.71 -2.96
CA ASN A 202 -15.45 -31.41 -2.89
C ASN A 202 -15.48 -32.62 -3.83
N ILE A 203 -14.86 -32.54 -5.01
CA ILE A 203 -14.71 -33.68 -5.94
C ILE A 203 -13.85 -34.77 -5.32
N VAL A 204 -12.70 -34.41 -4.73
CA VAL A 204 -11.82 -35.39 -4.06
C VAL A 204 -12.58 -36.15 -2.97
N TRP A 205 -13.32 -35.44 -2.12
CA TRP A 205 -14.13 -36.09 -1.07
C TRP A 205 -15.28 -36.93 -1.63
N ALA A 206 -15.95 -36.48 -2.69
CA ALA A 206 -16.99 -37.28 -3.34
C ALA A 206 -16.44 -38.61 -3.90
N VAL A 207 -15.28 -38.57 -4.56
CA VAL A 207 -14.61 -39.78 -5.07
C VAL A 207 -14.24 -40.72 -3.92
N ILE A 208 -13.70 -40.18 -2.82
CA ILE A 208 -13.34 -40.97 -1.64
C ILE A 208 -14.56 -41.64 -1.02
N VAL A 209 -15.68 -40.94 -0.89
CA VAL A 209 -16.94 -41.51 -0.37
C VAL A 209 -17.43 -42.65 -1.27
N ILE A 210 -17.45 -42.45 -2.58
CA ILE A 210 -17.88 -43.49 -3.54
C ILE A 210 -16.98 -44.73 -3.45
N LEU A 211 -15.66 -44.54 -3.47
CA LEU A 211 -14.69 -45.65 -3.36
C LEU A 211 -14.80 -46.36 -2.00
N SER A 212 -15.07 -45.62 -0.92
CA SER A 212 -15.25 -46.20 0.40
C SER A 212 -16.49 -47.12 0.43
N ILE A 213 -17.62 -46.66 -0.13
CA ILE A 213 -18.85 -47.46 -0.24
C ILE A 213 -18.61 -48.75 -1.05
N LEU A 214 -17.90 -48.67 -2.17
CA LEU A 214 -17.58 -49.85 -2.99
C LEU A 214 -16.65 -50.84 -2.26
N SER A 215 -15.76 -50.34 -1.41
CA SER A 215 -14.80 -51.16 -0.67
C SER A 215 -15.40 -51.87 0.56
N LEU A 216 -16.58 -51.48 1.04
CA LEU A 216 -17.22 -52.05 2.24
C LEU A 216 -17.39 -53.57 2.15
N GLY A 217 -17.77 -54.08 0.98
CA GLY A 217 -18.06 -55.50 0.76
C GLY A 217 -16.86 -56.36 0.35
N THR A 218 -15.73 -55.74 -0.02
CA THR A 218 -14.59 -56.44 -0.63
C THR A 218 -13.32 -56.33 0.21
N ALA A 219 -12.99 -55.12 0.66
CA ALA A 219 -11.74 -54.83 1.37
C ALA A 219 -11.93 -53.61 2.29
N PRO A 220 -12.62 -53.77 3.43
CA PRO A 220 -12.94 -52.66 4.34
C PRO A 220 -11.71 -51.94 4.89
N GLY A 221 -10.54 -52.60 4.92
CA GLY A 221 -9.26 -51.97 5.29
C GLY A 221 -8.81 -50.85 4.36
N LEU A 222 -9.26 -50.83 3.09
CA LEU A 222 -8.93 -49.77 2.13
C LEU A 222 -9.57 -48.42 2.48
N ILE A 223 -10.65 -48.42 3.26
CA ILE A 223 -11.36 -47.19 3.68
C ILE A 223 -10.40 -46.27 4.43
N ILE A 224 -9.56 -46.82 5.31
CA ILE A 224 -8.60 -46.04 6.10
C ILE A 224 -7.59 -45.35 5.17
N VAL A 225 -7.09 -46.06 4.16
CA VAL A 225 -6.15 -45.52 3.17
C VAL A 225 -6.81 -44.40 2.35
N LEU A 226 -8.06 -44.59 1.92
CA LEU A 226 -8.83 -43.59 1.18
C LEU A 226 -9.08 -42.32 1.99
N LEU A 227 -9.37 -42.45 3.29
CA LEU A 227 -9.51 -41.31 4.19
C LEU A 227 -8.21 -40.53 4.34
N ILE A 228 -7.07 -41.22 4.48
CA ILE A 228 -5.74 -40.58 4.52
C ILE A 228 -5.49 -39.79 3.23
N LEU A 229 -5.78 -40.36 2.07
CA LEU A 229 -5.68 -39.65 0.78
C LEU A 229 -6.59 -38.41 0.74
N GLY A 230 -7.78 -38.47 1.35
CA GLY A 230 -8.68 -37.33 1.50
C GLY A 230 -8.12 -36.20 2.33
N PHE A 231 -7.46 -36.51 3.44
CA PHE A 231 -6.80 -35.50 4.26
C PHE A 231 -5.60 -34.83 3.57
N ILE A 232 -4.93 -35.55 2.66
CA ILE A 232 -3.79 -35.04 1.88
C ILE A 232 -4.29 -34.18 0.71
N PHE A 233 -5.21 -34.70 -0.11
CA PHE A 233 -5.62 -34.06 -1.38
C PHE A 233 -6.92 -33.25 -1.29
N GLY A 234 -7.73 -33.46 -0.25
CA GLY A 234 -9.01 -32.80 0.00
C GLY A 234 -8.87 -31.52 0.83
N ARG A 235 -7.75 -30.79 0.71
CA ARG A 235 -7.59 -29.46 1.29
C ARG A 235 -8.00 -28.40 0.28
N SER A 236 -8.62 -27.33 0.77
CA SER A 236 -8.89 -26.12 -0.01
C SER A 236 -8.08 -24.96 0.54
N THR A 237 -7.68 -24.06 -0.34
CA THR A 237 -6.98 -22.82 0.01
C THR A 237 -7.92 -21.65 -0.27
N ASP A 238 -8.11 -20.79 0.72
CA ASP A 238 -8.76 -19.49 0.53
C ASP A 238 -7.70 -18.50 0.07
N TYR A 239 -7.79 -18.02 -1.17
CA TYR A 239 -6.78 -17.14 -1.78
C TYR A 239 -7.04 -15.66 -1.52
N ASP A 240 -8.24 -15.32 -1.07
CA ASP A 240 -8.74 -13.95 -0.96
C ASP A 240 -8.86 -13.44 0.48
N TYR A 241 -8.44 -14.22 1.47
CA TYR A 241 -8.55 -13.90 2.90
C TYR A 241 -7.82 -12.61 3.29
N TRP A 242 -6.71 -12.31 2.60
CA TRP A 242 -5.84 -11.19 2.91
C TRP A 242 -6.35 -9.85 2.35
N LEU A 243 -7.37 -9.87 1.49
CA LEU A 243 -7.91 -8.68 0.83
C LEU A 243 -9.39 -8.53 1.15
N GLU A 244 -9.68 -7.67 2.12
CA GLU A 244 -11.02 -7.40 2.65
C GLU A 244 -11.51 -6.02 2.21
N ARG A 245 -12.79 -5.88 1.90
CA ARG A 245 -13.38 -4.60 1.52
C ARG A 245 -13.79 -3.85 2.79
N VAL A 246 -13.48 -2.55 2.87
CA VAL A 246 -13.89 -1.64 3.95
C VAL A 246 -15.40 -1.47 3.98
#